data_AF-A0A9E4LN28-F1
#
_entry.id   AF-A0A9E4LN28-F1
#
_cell.length_a   1.000
_cell.length_b   1.000
_cell.length_c   1.000
_cell.angle_alpha   90.00
_cell.angle_beta   90.00
_cell.angle_gamma   90.00
#
_symmetry.space_group_name_H-M   'P 1'
#
loop_
_entity.id
_entity.type
_entity.pdbx_description
1 polymer ?
#
loop_
_entity_poly.entity_id
_entity_poly.type
_entity_poly.pdbx_seq_one_letter_code
_entity_poly.pdbx_strand_id
1 'polypeptide(L)'
;MSADNHVFWNLEADIKEDKLEDLKSLMATMVEATRADEPGTLNYEWFVSEDGMKCHIHERYADSGAVLTHLGNFGTKYAKDFMDALDIKRFTVYGNPDETARGALTKVGAQFMSPLDGFVR
;
A
#
# COMPACT_ATOMS: atom_id res chain seq x y z
N MET A 1 15.02 19.87 -11.47
CA MET A 1 15.08 18.44 -11.16
C MET A 1 13.78 17.87 -11.66
N SER A 2 13.77 16.86 -12.55
CA SER A 2 12.50 16.21 -12.91
C SER A 2 11.94 15.62 -11.62
N ALA A 3 10.73 16.04 -11.23
CA ALA A 3 10.07 15.42 -10.11
C ALA A 3 9.95 13.92 -10.45
N ASP A 4 10.48 13.07 -9.57
CA ASP A 4 10.23 11.64 -9.68
C ASP A 4 8.72 11.43 -9.55
N ASN A 5 8.10 10.75 -10.52
CA ASN A 5 6.66 10.52 -10.56
C ASN A 5 6.23 9.43 -9.57
N HIS A 6 7.18 8.75 -8.94
CA HIS A 6 6.89 7.69 -7.99
C HIS A 6 6.00 8.18 -6.85
N VAL A 7 5.02 7.34 -6.53
CA VAL A 7 4.23 7.44 -5.30
C VAL A 7 4.52 6.19 -4.49
N PHE A 8 4.81 6.33 -3.21
CA PHE A 8 5.09 5.19 -2.34
C PHE A 8 4.53 5.44 -0.96
N TRP A 9 4.32 4.37 -0.21
CA TRP A 9 3.77 4.47 1.13
C TRP A 9 4.29 3.41 2.07
N ASN A 10 4.13 3.73 3.35
CA ASN A 10 4.18 2.76 4.42
C ASN A 10 2.80 2.69 5.08
N LEU A 11 2.29 1.48 5.22
CA LEU A 11 1.11 1.17 6.00
C LEU A 11 1.55 0.38 7.24
N GLU A 12 1.14 0.83 8.42
CA GLU A 12 1.36 0.17 9.70
C GLU A 12 0.01 -0.25 10.26
N ALA A 13 -0.14 -1.52 10.63
CA ALA A 13 -1.37 -2.07 11.17
C ALA A 13 -1.10 -3.08 12.28
N ASP A 14 -2.04 -3.19 13.21
CA ASP A 14 -2.10 -4.32 14.14
C ASP A 14 -2.88 -5.46 13.45
N ILE A 15 -2.40 -6.69 13.63
CA ILE A 15 -3.08 -7.90 13.18
C ILE A 15 -4.14 -8.23 14.23
N LYS A 16 -5.39 -8.41 13.78
CA LYS A 16 -6.50 -8.75 14.68
C LYS A 16 -6.31 -10.17 15.25
N GLU A 17 -6.92 -10.40 16.41
CA GLU A 17 -6.86 -11.69 17.11
C GLU A 17 -7.22 -12.85 16.16
N ASP A 18 -6.41 -13.91 16.19
CA ASP A 18 -6.54 -15.11 15.35
C ASP A 18 -6.51 -14.89 13.83
N LYS A 19 -6.06 -13.71 13.34
CA LYS A 19 -6.04 -13.39 11.90
C LYS A 19 -4.73 -13.57 11.16
N LEU A 20 -3.66 -14.01 11.83
CA LEU A 20 -2.35 -14.13 11.18
C LEU A 20 -2.34 -15.10 9.98
N GLU A 21 -2.96 -16.27 10.10
CA GLU A 21 -2.96 -17.26 9.00
C GLU A 21 -3.90 -16.84 7.84
N ASP A 22 -5.04 -16.23 8.16
CA ASP A 22 -5.93 -15.60 7.17
C ASP A 22 -5.16 -14.51 6.39
N LEU A 23 -4.42 -13.66 7.11
CA LEU A 23 -3.63 -12.58 6.53
C LEU A 23 -2.52 -13.10 5.62
N LYS A 24 -1.81 -14.17 6.00
CA LYS A 24 -0.78 -14.79 5.14
C LYS A 24 -1.37 -15.33 3.84
N SER A 25 -2.54 -15.95 3.91
CA SER A 25 -3.23 -16.49 2.73
C SER A 25 -3.72 -15.37 1.81
N LEU A 26 -4.27 -14.31 2.39
CA LEU A 26 -4.68 -13.11 1.67
C LEU A 26 -3.48 -12.42 1.01
N MET A 27 -2.39 -12.19 1.76
CA MET A 27 -1.14 -11.61 1.26
C MET A 27 -0.62 -12.40 0.06
N ALA A 28 -0.53 -13.74 0.14
CA ALA A 28 -0.03 -14.55 -0.97
C ALA A 28 -0.87 -14.35 -2.24
N THR A 29 -2.20 -14.29 -2.09
CA THR A 29 -3.12 -14.02 -3.20
C THR A 29 -2.92 -12.63 -3.79
N MET A 30 -2.81 -11.61 -2.93
CA MET A 30 -2.61 -10.22 -3.34
C MET A 30 -1.27 -10.02 -4.04
N VAL A 31 -0.18 -10.58 -3.52
CA VAL A 31 1.16 -10.50 -4.12
C VAL A 31 1.17 -11.09 -5.53
N GLU A 32 0.59 -12.27 -5.73
CA GLU A 32 0.51 -12.89 -7.05
C GLU A 32 -0.35 -12.07 -8.03
N ALA A 33 -1.50 -11.57 -7.58
CA ALA A 33 -2.38 -10.74 -8.41
C ALA A 33 -1.73 -9.41 -8.78
N THR A 34 -1.13 -8.70 -7.83
CA THR A 34 -0.42 -7.44 -8.08
C THR A 34 0.74 -7.65 -9.05
N ARG A 35 1.51 -8.73 -8.90
CA ARG A 35 2.61 -9.06 -9.82
C ARG A 35 2.11 -9.31 -11.25
N ALA A 36 0.95 -9.96 -11.40
CA ALA A 36 0.40 -10.30 -12.71
C ALA A 36 -0.35 -9.14 -13.38
N ASP A 37 -1.13 -8.39 -12.62
CA ASP A 37 -2.12 -7.43 -13.12
C ASP A 37 -1.65 -5.97 -13.05
N GLU A 38 -0.60 -5.66 -12.28
CA GLU A 38 -0.19 -4.28 -11.96
C GLU A 38 1.30 -4.02 -12.30
N PRO A 39 1.66 -3.93 -13.60
CA PRO A 39 3.05 -3.73 -14.02
C PRO A 39 3.66 -2.39 -13.57
N GLY A 40 2.81 -1.44 -13.12
CA GLY A 40 3.24 -0.17 -12.53
C GLY A 40 3.61 -0.26 -11.04
N THR A 41 3.45 -1.42 -10.40
CA THR A 41 3.86 -1.65 -9.00
C THR A 41 5.33 -2.08 -8.96
N LEU A 42 6.18 -1.23 -8.40
CA LEU A 42 7.64 -1.38 -8.37
C LEU A 42 8.15 -2.06 -7.08
N ASN A 43 7.47 -1.82 -5.96
CA ASN A 43 7.67 -2.54 -4.71
C ASN A 43 6.29 -2.89 -4.12
N TYR A 44 6.18 -4.12 -3.61
CA TYR A 44 4.97 -4.60 -2.93
C TYR A 44 5.38 -5.63 -1.87
N GLU A 45 5.73 -5.15 -0.69
CA GLU A 45 6.38 -5.95 0.34
C GLU A 45 5.63 -5.88 1.66
N TRP A 46 5.47 -7.04 2.29
CA TRP A 46 4.77 -7.21 3.55
C TRP A 46 5.74 -7.74 4.60
N PHE A 47 5.64 -7.19 5.79
CA PHE A 47 6.49 -7.52 6.93
C PHE A 47 5.60 -7.80 8.13
N VAL A 48 6.02 -8.75 8.96
CA VAL A 48 5.34 -9.09 10.21
C VAL A 48 6.33 -9.00 11.36
N SER A 49 5.89 -8.51 12.51
CA SER A 49 6.70 -8.52 13.74
C SER A 49 6.99 -9.95 14.20
N GLU A 50 8.04 -10.11 15.00
CA GLU A 50 8.46 -11.42 15.55
C GLU A 50 7.35 -12.11 16.35
N ASP A 51 6.54 -11.34 17.07
CA ASP A 51 5.38 -11.82 17.84
C ASP A 51 4.12 -12.05 16.99
N GLY A 52 4.17 -11.73 15.69
CA GLY A 52 3.05 -11.94 14.77
C GLY A 52 1.90 -10.93 14.91
N MET A 53 2.06 -9.86 15.70
CA MET A 53 0.97 -8.94 16.06
C MET A 53 0.91 -7.66 15.23
N LYS A 54 1.96 -7.33 14.50
CA LYS A 54 2.02 -6.13 13.65
C LYS A 54 2.33 -6.50 12.22
N CYS A 55 1.67 -5.82 11.29
CA CYS A 55 1.94 -5.89 9.87
C CYS A 55 2.36 -4.52 9.35
N HIS A 56 3.48 -4.48 8.65
CA HIS A 56 3.91 -3.30 7.89
C HIS A 56 3.89 -3.64 6.41
N ILE A 57 3.41 -2.72 5.58
CA ILE A 57 3.39 -2.88 4.13
C ILE A 57 4.12 -1.69 3.50
N HIS A 58 5.08 -1.99 2.64
CA HIS A 58 5.82 -1.01 1.86
C HIS A 58 5.48 -1.19 0.38
N GLU A 59 4.99 -0.11 -0.24
CA GLU A 59 4.58 -0.15 -1.64
C GLU A 59 5.12 1.06 -2.38
N ARG A 60 5.52 0.85 -3.64
CA ARG A 60 6.00 1.90 -4.53
C ARG A 60 5.44 1.68 -5.93
N TYR A 61 4.99 2.77 -6.52
CA TYR A 61 4.32 2.82 -7.80
C TYR A 61 5.08 3.71 -8.78
N ALA A 62 5.01 3.36 -10.06
CA ALA A 62 5.62 4.11 -11.15
C ALA A 62 5.08 5.55 -11.23
N ASP A 63 3.77 5.71 -11.03
CA ASP A 63 3.06 6.99 -11.12
C ASP A 63 1.67 6.95 -10.44
N SER A 64 0.93 8.07 -10.53
CA SER A 64 -0.44 8.20 -10.00
C SER A 64 -1.45 7.28 -10.69
N GLY A 65 -1.23 6.92 -11.96
CA GLY A 65 -2.09 5.98 -12.68
C GLY A 65 -1.98 4.58 -12.08
N ALA A 66 -0.75 4.13 -11.81
CA ALA A 66 -0.49 2.85 -11.14
C ALA A 66 -1.12 2.79 -9.73
N VAL A 67 -1.09 3.88 -8.97
CA VAL A 67 -1.80 3.99 -7.68
C VAL A 67 -3.30 3.78 -7.84
N LEU A 68 -3.92 4.44 -8.83
CA LEU A 68 -5.37 4.34 -9.04
C LEU A 68 -5.78 2.93 -9.49
N THR A 69 -4.97 2.28 -10.34
CA THR A 69 -5.17 0.87 -10.69
C THR A 69 -5.11 -0.01 -9.45
N HIS A 70 -4.09 0.15 -8.61
CA HIS A 70 -3.96 -0.61 -7.37
C HIS A 70 -5.16 -0.42 -6.44
N LEU A 71 -5.55 0.83 -6.15
CA LEU A 71 -6.69 1.13 -5.28
C LEU A 71 -8.00 0.55 -5.83
N GLY A 72 -8.20 0.56 -7.16
CA GLY A 72 -9.38 -0.02 -7.80
C GLY A 72 -9.43 -1.55 -7.67
N ASN A 73 -8.31 -2.22 -7.92
CA ASN A 73 -8.17 -3.67 -7.75
C ASN A 73 -8.35 -4.07 -6.28
N PHE A 74 -7.63 -3.41 -5.38
CA PHE A 74 -7.71 -3.60 -3.94
C PHE A 74 -9.14 -3.44 -3.42
N GLY A 75 -9.77 -2.30 -3.75
CA GLY A 75 -11.13 -1.97 -3.31
C GLY A 75 -12.17 -3.00 -3.75
N THR A 76 -12.02 -3.54 -4.96
CA THR A 76 -12.98 -4.49 -5.54
C THR A 76 -12.78 -5.92 -5.04
N LYS A 77 -11.52 -6.35 -4.86
CA LYS A 77 -11.19 -7.76 -4.64
C LYS A 77 -10.86 -8.08 -3.17
N TYR A 78 -10.23 -7.15 -2.44
CA TYR A 78 -9.50 -7.50 -1.21
C TYR A 78 -9.85 -6.64 0.01
N ALA A 79 -10.42 -5.45 -0.18
CA ALA A 79 -10.62 -4.49 0.91
C ALA A 79 -11.40 -5.06 2.10
N LYS A 80 -12.42 -5.88 1.86
CA LYS A 80 -13.19 -6.49 2.95
C LYS A 80 -12.31 -7.40 3.82
N ASP A 81 -11.66 -8.38 3.23
CA ASP A 81 -10.88 -9.37 3.98
C ASP A 81 -9.63 -8.74 4.60
N PHE A 82 -9.04 -7.75 3.93
CA PHE A 82 -7.96 -6.93 4.48
C PHE A 82 -8.40 -6.20 5.74
N MET A 83 -9.54 -5.52 5.71
CA MET A 83 -10.07 -4.78 6.87
C MET A 83 -10.63 -5.70 7.95
N ASP A 84 -10.97 -6.95 7.63
CA ASP A 84 -11.35 -7.96 8.61
C ASP A 84 -10.14 -8.55 9.36
N ALA A 85 -8.94 -8.53 8.74
CA ALA A 85 -7.70 -9.06 9.32
C ALA A 85 -6.83 -8.01 10.02
N LEU A 86 -6.91 -6.74 9.60
CA LEU A 86 -6.03 -5.67 10.05
C LEU A 86 -6.80 -4.51 10.73
N ASP A 87 -6.14 -3.88 11.69
CA ASP A 87 -6.52 -2.58 12.23
C ASP A 87 -5.44 -1.54 11.88
N ILE A 88 -5.71 -0.72 10.86
CA ILE A 88 -4.76 0.24 10.31
C ILE A 88 -4.47 1.34 11.33
N LYS A 89 -3.20 1.50 11.71
CA LYS A 89 -2.74 2.52 12.65
C LYS A 89 -2.15 3.74 11.97
N ARG A 90 -1.46 3.53 10.85
CA ARG A 90 -0.84 4.61 10.08
C ARG A 90 -0.82 4.27 8.60
N PHE A 91 -1.16 5.26 7.79
CA PHE A 91 -0.98 5.20 6.36
C PHE A 91 -0.30 6.48 5.89
N THR A 92 0.99 6.39 5.55
CA THR A 92 1.80 7.55 5.14
C THR A 92 2.25 7.40 3.70
N VAL A 93 1.83 8.36 2.88
CA VAL A 93 2.14 8.46 1.46
C VAL A 93 3.22 9.52 1.22
N TYR A 94 4.16 9.20 0.34
CA TYR A 94 5.28 10.03 -0.07
C TYR A 94 5.26 10.23 -1.59
N GLY A 95 5.96 11.25 -2.06
CA GLY A 95 6.01 11.64 -3.47
C GLY A 95 4.97 12.71 -3.82
N ASN A 96 4.68 12.87 -5.11
CA ASN A 96 3.74 13.85 -5.63
C ASN A 96 2.61 13.17 -6.42
N PRO A 97 1.66 12.49 -5.76
CA PRO A 97 0.47 12.02 -6.44
C PRO A 97 -0.31 13.20 -7.02
N ASP A 98 -0.93 13.01 -8.19
CA ASP A 98 -1.84 13.98 -8.77
C ASP A 98 -3.10 14.17 -7.89
N GLU A 99 -3.92 15.17 -8.22
CA GLU A 99 -5.13 15.50 -7.45
C GLU A 99 -6.12 14.33 -7.36
N THR A 100 -6.19 13.49 -8.39
CA THR A 100 -7.12 12.35 -8.44
C THR A 100 -6.65 11.24 -7.50
N ALA A 101 -5.38 10.84 -7.62
CA ALA A 101 -4.76 9.85 -6.74
C ALA A 101 -4.74 10.33 -5.29
N ARG A 102 -4.37 11.59 -5.05
CA ARG A 102 -4.41 12.21 -3.72
C ARG A 102 -5.81 12.18 -3.13
N GLY A 103 -6.84 12.50 -3.92
CA GLY A 103 -8.23 12.44 -3.50
C GLY A 103 -8.67 11.02 -3.12
N ALA A 104 -8.28 10.02 -3.90
CA ALA A 104 -8.57 8.61 -3.60
C ALA A 104 -7.88 8.14 -2.30
N LEU A 105 -6.59 8.44 -2.15
CA LEU A 105 -5.78 8.10 -0.97
C LEU A 105 -6.28 8.80 0.30
N THR A 106 -6.77 10.04 0.19
CA THR A 106 -7.36 10.77 1.33
C THR A 106 -8.59 10.03 1.90
N LYS A 107 -9.41 9.40 1.04
CA LYS A 107 -10.61 8.66 1.47
C LYS A 107 -10.29 7.43 2.31
N VAL A 108 -9.08 6.89 2.19
CA VAL A 108 -8.59 5.75 2.97
C VAL A 108 -7.67 6.17 4.11
N GLY A 109 -7.65 7.46 4.46
CA GLY A 109 -6.97 7.97 5.65
C GLY A 109 -5.48 8.29 5.47
N ALA A 110 -5.01 8.47 4.24
CA ALA A 110 -3.62 8.79 3.96
C ALA A 110 -3.17 10.12 4.58
N GLN A 111 -1.98 10.10 5.20
CA GLN A 111 -1.20 11.27 5.54
C GLN A 111 -0.12 11.48 4.48
N PHE A 112 0.07 12.71 4.02
CA PHE A 112 0.98 12.99 2.91
C PHE A 112 2.26 13.69 3.36
N MET A 113 3.40 13.23 2.85
CA MET A 113 4.71 13.81 3.04
C MET A 113 5.26 14.25 1.68
N SER A 114 5.43 15.56 1.49
CA SER A 114 6.01 16.10 0.26
C SER A 114 7.52 15.85 0.21
N PRO A 115 8.09 15.54 -0.97
CA PRO A 115 9.54 15.39 -1.11
C PRO A 115 10.24 16.71 -0.81
N LEU A 116 11.35 16.64 -0.06
CA LEU A 116 12.22 17.79 0.20
C LEU A 116 13.49 17.75 -0.67
N ASP A 117 14.21 16.63 -0.68
CA ASP A 117 15.35 16.32 -1.56
C ASP A 117 15.62 14.80 -1.53
N GLY A 118 16.40 14.25 -2.48
CA GLY A 118 16.78 12.82 -2.50
C GLY A 118 17.04 12.25 -3.90
N PHE A 119 17.33 10.94 -3.97
CA PHE A 119 17.47 10.20 -5.22
C PHE A 119 17.04 8.73 -5.10
N VAL A 120 16.62 8.14 -6.22
CA VAL A 120 16.35 6.71 -6.39
C VAL A 120 17.35 6.16 -7.43
N ARG A 121 17.74 4.88 -7.32
CA ARG A 121 18.63 4.22 -8.28
C ARG A 121 17.98 2.97 -8.86
#